data_AF-A0A3G8YES9-F1
#
_entry.id   AF-A0A3G8YES9-F1
#
_cell.length_a   1.000
_cell.length_b   1.000
_cell.length_c   1.000
_cell.angle_alpha   90.00
_cell.angle_beta   90.00
_cell.angle_gamma   90.00
#
_symmetry.space_group_name_H-M   'P 1'
#
loop_
_entity.id
_entity.type
_entity.pdbx_description
1 polymer ?
#
loop_
_entity_poly.entity_id
_entity_poly.type
_entity_poly.pdbx_seq_one_letter_code
_entity_poly.pdbx_strand_id
1 'polypeptide(L)'
;MTNLTLKQPALALALLGTSLVLGACGSTTPVTPPAATTVNVISGTITPWIAGRTDTISSQRLNKSATVNGTGNFDLGLPDAQTTTSQYSGDLTDGSQLFFACSGGTVSVTPNLKYTAISGLFLASQVKPEYFNYSAYSGTNFTYRTWWFVNKDATVTSNGADCAGEGVLGKITANLNLKQGWNIVEYARTGNSSGFAYNLSSVAPNNSRMSWRPNPNTDGSQSLSLGSQSIQANPWSLVR
;
A
#
# COMPACT_ATOMS: atom_id res chain seq x y z
N MET A 1 60.43 2.36 -12.02
CA MET A 1 60.39 3.75 -11.53
C MET A 1 59.80 4.61 -12.65
N THR A 2 58.54 5.00 -12.53
CA THR A 2 57.86 5.86 -13.50
C THR A 2 56.87 6.73 -12.74
N ASN A 3 57.03 8.04 -12.89
CA ASN A 3 56.42 9.11 -12.11
C ASN A 3 54.93 9.28 -12.39
N LEU A 4 54.14 9.40 -11.32
CA LEU A 4 52.77 9.92 -11.30
C LEU A 4 52.80 11.45 -11.36
N THR A 5 52.04 12.04 -12.27
CA THR A 5 51.75 13.49 -12.24
C THR A 5 50.23 13.67 -12.16
N LEU A 6 49.73 13.97 -10.96
CA LEU A 6 48.34 14.36 -10.72
C LEU A 6 48.12 15.81 -11.16
N LYS A 7 47.00 16.06 -11.84
CA LYS A 7 46.50 17.40 -12.14
C LYS A 7 45.19 17.61 -11.37
N GLN A 8 45.23 18.42 -10.30
CA GLN A 8 44.07 19.14 -9.77
C GLN A 8 43.98 20.50 -10.47
N PRO A 9 42.77 21.03 -10.70
CA PRO A 9 42.11 21.96 -9.76
C PRO A 9 40.58 21.73 -9.72
N ALA A 10 39.72 22.35 -8.92
CA ALA A 10 39.75 23.12 -7.67
C ALA A 10 38.27 23.22 -7.21
N LEU A 11 38.09 23.46 -5.92
CA LEU A 11 36.82 23.67 -5.21
C LEU A 11 35.94 24.79 -5.79
N ALA A 12 34.62 24.61 -5.70
CA ALA A 12 33.66 25.59 -5.14
C ALA A 12 32.38 24.83 -4.74
N LEU A 13 32.16 24.55 -3.45
CA LEU A 13 31.38 25.35 -2.49
C LEU A 13 29.92 25.62 -2.91
N ALA A 14 28.99 24.83 -2.38
CA ALA A 14 27.65 25.28 -2.02
C ALA A 14 27.15 24.47 -0.82
N LEU A 15 27.37 25.03 0.38
CA LEU A 15 26.65 24.70 1.60
C LEU A 15 25.16 25.02 1.40
N LEU A 16 24.28 24.04 1.61
CA LEU A 16 22.93 24.15 2.14
C LEU A 16 22.63 22.74 2.69
N GLY A 17 22.60 22.45 3.99
CA GLY A 17 22.14 23.28 5.09
C GLY A 17 20.69 22.96 5.43
N THR A 18 20.37 21.68 5.68
CA THR A 18 19.12 21.29 6.37
C THR A 18 19.43 20.25 7.42
N SER A 19 19.88 20.75 8.56
CA SER A 19 19.82 20.06 9.84
C SER A 19 18.35 19.68 10.10
N LEU A 20 18.02 18.39 10.00
CA LEU A 20 16.78 17.91 10.61
C LEU A 20 16.97 18.03 12.12
N VAL A 21 16.30 19.04 12.68
CA VAL A 21 16.14 19.21 14.12
C VAL A 21 15.38 17.99 14.64
N LEU A 22 16.08 17.02 15.23
CA LEU A 22 15.48 16.09 16.18
C LEU A 22 15.19 16.86 17.47
N GLY A 23 14.15 17.68 17.41
CA GLY A 23 13.54 18.31 18.56
C GLY A 23 12.62 17.30 19.22
N ALA A 24 13.16 16.56 20.20
CA ALA A 24 12.35 15.95 21.23
C ALA A 24 11.71 17.08 22.05
N CYS A 25 10.40 17.27 21.91
CA CYS A 25 9.57 18.04 22.83
C CYS A 25 8.17 17.42 22.84
N GLY A 26 7.67 17.10 24.04
CA GLY A 26 6.39 16.46 24.29
C GLY A 26 5.20 17.32 23.86
N SER A 27 4.88 17.30 22.58
CA SER A 27 3.65 17.86 22.06
C SER A 27 2.57 16.79 22.05
N THR A 28 1.60 16.92 22.96
CA THR A 28 0.32 16.20 22.92
C THR A 28 -0.65 16.81 21.90
N THR A 29 -0.20 17.73 21.03
CA THR A 29 -1.04 18.16 19.91
C THR A 29 -1.39 16.94 19.06
N PRO A 30 -2.68 16.62 18.91
CA PRO A 30 -3.09 15.56 18.00
C PRO A 30 -2.51 15.87 16.63
N VAL A 31 -1.62 15.02 16.13
CA VAL A 31 -1.19 15.09 14.74
C VAL A 31 -2.48 14.93 13.93
N THR A 32 -2.95 16.04 13.35
CA THR A 32 -4.15 16.01 12.51
C THR A 32 -3.77 15.20 11.28
N PRO A 33 -4.40 14.03 11.04
CA PRO A 33 -4.09 13.25 9.86
C PRO A 33 -4.28 14.11 8.61
N PRO A 34 -3.46 13.92 7.55
CA PRO A 34 -3.66 14.63 6.29
C PRO A 34 -5.11 14.52 5.83
N ALA A 35 -5.65 15.59 5.25
CA ALA A 35 -7.00 15.56 4.70
C ALA A 35 -7.09 14.45 3.64
N ALA A 36 -8.02 13.53 3.81
CA ALA A 36 -8.27 12.49 2.82
C ALA A 36 -8.81 13.11 1.53
N THR A 37 -8.18 12.80 0.40
CA THR A 37 -8.62 13.20 -0.93
C THR A 37 -8.78 11.97 -1.79
N THR A 38 -9.77 12.03 -2.68
CA THR A 38 -10.04 10.92 -3.59
C THR A 38 -8.97 10.84 -4.68
N VAL A 39 -8.76 9.64 -5.21
CA VAL A 39 -7.90 9.38 -6.36
C VAL A 39 -8.71 8.76 -7.49
N ASN A 40 -8.30 9.03 -8.73
CA ASN A 40 -8.91 8.46 -9.94
C ASN A 40 -7.91 7.65 -10.78
N VAL A 41 -6.67 7.50 -10.31
CA VAL A 41 -5.62 6.78 -11.01
C VAL A 41 -4.67 6.10 -10.02
N ILE A 42 -4.22 4.90 -10.35
CA ILE A 42 -3.07 4.24 -9.75
C ILE A 42 -1.88 4.46 -10.69
N SER A 43 -0.98 5.35 -10.29
CA SER A 43 0.24 5.64 -11.05
C SER A 43 1.44 4.92 -10.45
N GLY A 44 2.21 4.25 -11.31
CA GLY A 44 3.35 3.48 -10.84
C GLY A 44 4.43 3.23 -11.88
N THR A 45 5.52 2.63 -11.38
CA THR A 45 6.64 2.12 -12.15
C THR A 45 6.92 0.69 -11.70
N ILE A 46 6.86 -0.27 -12.62
CA ILE A 46 7.18 -1.67 -12.36
C ILE A 46 8.68 -1.80 -12.10
N THR A 47 9.05 -2.59 -11.08
CA THR A 47 10.43 -2.80 -10.68
C THR A 47 10.61 -4.24 -10.20
N PRO A 48 11.55 -5.02 -10.77
CA PRO A 48 12.43 -4.67 -11.89
C PRO A 48 11.68 -4.55 -13.22
N TRP A 49 12.25 -3.81 -14.19
CA TRP A 49 11.70 -3.68 -15.54
C TRP A 49 12.78 -3.82 -16.61
N ILE A 50 12.43 -4.42 -17.75
CA ILE A 50 13.31 -4.55 -18.91
C ILE A 50 13.04 -3.37 -19.83
N ALA A 51 14.03 -2.49 -20.02
CA ALA A 51 13.90 -1.32 -20.88
C ALA A 51 13.51 -1.71 -22.32
N GLY A 52 12.56 -0.97 -22.90
CA GLY A 52 12.02 -1.22 -24.24
C GLY A 52 10.91 -2.26 -24.30
N ARG A 53 10.66 -3.03 -23.23
CA ARG A 53 9.47 -3.90 -23.12
C ARG A 53 8.21 -3.06 -22.97
N THR A 54 7.14 -3.47 -23.63
CA THR A 54 5.78 -3.02 -23.34
C THR A 54 4.95 -4.17 -22.78
N ASP A 55 4.02 -3.88 -21.90
CA ASP A 55 3.11 -4.88 -21.33
C ASP A 55 1.79 -4.21 -20.94
N THR A 56 0.91 -4.96 -20.28
CA THR A 56 -0.32 -4.45 -19.71
C THR A 56 -0.36 -4.81 -18.23
N ILE A 57 -0.67 -3.84 -17.38
CA ILE A 57 -0.93 -4.08 -15.96
C ILE A 57 -2.44 -4.06 -15.70
N SER A 58 -2.92 -4.95 -14.85
CA SER A 58 -4.36 -5.09 -14.58
C SER A 58 -4.68 -5.28 -13.09
N SER A 59 -5.87 -4.80 -12.73
CA SER A 59 -6.57 -5.20 -11.52
C SER A 59 -7.61 -6.24 -11.89
N GLN A 60 -7.41 -7.47 -11.44
CA GLN A 60 -8.39 -8.54 -11.64
C GLN A 60 -9.74 -8.20 -10.99
N ARG A 61 -9.71 -7.51 -9.84
CA ARG A 61 -10.92 -7.12 -9.10
C ARG A 61 -11.80 -6.15 -9.89
N LEU A 62 -11.20 -5.19 -10.59
CA LEU A 62 -11.97 -4.23 -11.39
C LEU A 62 -12.12 -4.64 -12.85
N ASN A 63 -11.47 -5.73 -13.28
CA ASN A 63 -11.31 -6.05 -14.70
C ASN A 63 -10.88 -4.82 -15.53
N LYS A 64 -9.93 -4.04 -14.98
CA LYS A 64 -9.37 -2.83 -15.59
C LYS A 64 -7.90 -3.04 -15.85
N SER A 65 -7.41 -2.45 -16.93
CA SER A 65 -6.01 -2.54 -17.31
C SER A 65 -5.47 -1.23 -17.88
N ALA A 66 -4.14 -1.11 -17.90
CA ALA A 66 -3.41 0.00 -18.49
C ALA A 66 -2.11 -0.51 -19.13
N THR A 67 -1.65 0.19 -20.16
CA THR A 67 -0.37 -0.11 -20.81
C THR A 67 0.79 0.25 -19.87
N VAL A 68 1.76 -0.65 -19.78
CA VAL A 68 3.08 -0.41 -19.20
C VAL A 68 4.02 -0.04 -20.34
N ASN A 69 4.58 1.16 -20.29
CA ASN A 69 5.42 1.69 -21.37
C ASN A 69 6.86 1.13 -21.33
N GLY A 70 7.69 1.54 -22.30
CA GLY A 70 9.08 1.12 -22.43
C GLY A 70 9.99 1.38 -21.21
N THR A 71 9.58 2.24 -20.28
CA THR A 71 10.30 2.54 -19.03
C THR A 71 9.64 1.92 -17.80
N GLY A 72 8.63 1.06 -17.97
CA GLY A 72 7.94 0.39 -16.87
C GLY A 72 6.86 1.23 -16.20
N ASN A 73 6.55 2.42 -16.75
CA ASN A 73 5.55 3.32 -16.17
C ASN A 73 4.15 2.97 -16.65
N PHE A 74 3.17 3.13 -15.77
CA PHE A 74 1.76 2.91 -16.06
C PHE A 74 0.85 3.87 -15.28
N ASP A 75 -0.33 4.12 -15.82
CA ASP A 75 -1.42 4.87 -15.18
C ASP A 75 -2.72 4.07 -15.31
N LEU A 76 -3.11 3.37 -14.26
CA LEU A 76 -4.33 2.58 -14.23
C LEU A 76 -5.49 3.45 -13.74
N GLY A 77 -6.38 3.84 -14.65
CA GLY A 77 -7.58 4.60 -14.32
C GLY A 77 -8.53 3.82 -13.41
N LEU A 78 -9.04 4.50 -12.38
CA LEU A 78 -10.01 3.97 -11.43
C LEU A 78 -11.42 4.48 -11.77
N PRO A 79 -12.45 3.63 -11.66
CA PRO A 79 -13.84 4.06 -11.84
C PRO A 79 -14.22 5.09 -10.77
N ASP A 80 -15.12 6.00 -11.12
CA ASP A 80 -15.72 6.93 -10.15
C ASP A 80 -16.61 6.20 -9.13
N ALA A 81 -17.10 6.94 -8.13
CA ALA A 81 -17.87 6.35 -7.06
C ALA A 81 -19.22 5.77 -7.50
N GLN A 82 -19.87 6.39 -8.49
CA GLN A 82 -21.14 5.92 -9.02
C GLN A 82 -20.93 4.58 -9.75
N THR A 83 -19.97 4.55 -10.68
CA THR A 83 -19.59 3.36 -11.46
C THR A 83 -19.15 2.23 -10.55
N THR A 84 -18.33 2.51 -9.54
CA THR A 84 -17.87 1.49 -8.58
C THR A 84 -19.04 0.91 -7.81
N THR A 85 -19.94 1.77 -7.31
CA THR A 85 -21.11 1.34 -6.52
C THR A 85 -22.13 0.57 -7.35
N SER A 86 -22.31 0.90 -8.64
CA SER A 86 -23.31 0.25 -9.49
C SER A 86 -22.80 -1.01 -10.19
N GLN A 87 -21.60 -0.96 -10.79
CA GLN A 87 -21.09 -2.04 -11.64
C GLN A 87 -20.31 -3.10 -10.85
N TYR A 88 -19.73 -2.72 -9.70
CA TYR A 88 -18.91 -3.59 -8.86
C TYR A 88 -19.54 -3.81 -7.48
N SER A 89 -20.87 -3.67 -7.37
CA SER A 89 -21.61 -3.83 -6.11
C SER A 89 -21.40 -5.20 -5.45
N GLY A 90 -21.26 -6.25 -6.26
CA GLY A 90 -20.96 -7.62 -5.80
C GLY A 90 -19.56 -7.80 -5.22
N ASP A 91 -18.63 -6.89 -5.52
CA ASP A 91 -17.27 -6.87 -4.98
C ASP A 91 -17.12 -5.96 -3.75
N LEU A 92 -18.22 -5.35 -3.29
CA LEU A 92 -18.24 -4.48 -2.12
C LEU A 92 -18.55 -5.27 -0.84
N THR A 93 -17.61 -5.24 0.09
CA THR A 93 -17.73 -5.86 1.41
C THR A 93 -18.36 -4.89 2.40
N ASP A 94 -19.15 -5.41 3.35
CA ASP A 94 -19.66 -4.59 4.45
C ASP A 94 -18.54 -4.19 5.42
N GLY A 95 -18.51 -2.92 5.82
CA GLY A 95 -17.51 -2.40 6.74
C GLY A 95 -17.51 -3.10 8.10
N SER A 96 -18.64 -3.67 8.54
CA SER A 96 -18.69 -4.52 9.75
C SER A 96 -17.78 -5.74 9.67
N GLN A 97 -17.42 -6.19 8.46
CA GLN A 97 -16.53 -7.32 8.24
C GLN A 97 -15.05 -6.96 8.40
N LEU A 98 -14.67 -5.67 8.50
CA LEU A 98 -13.26 -5.27 8.59
C LEU A 98 -12.51 -5.85 9.78
N PHE A 99 -13.22 -6.09 10.88
CA PHE A 99 -12.65 -6.56 12.14
C PHE A 99 -13.47 -7.70 12.76
N PHE A 100 -14.27 -8.42 11.96
CA PHE A 100 -15.18 -9.45 12.50
C PHE A 100 -14.44 -10.58 13.24
N ALA A 101 -13.23 -10.91 12.78
CA ALA A 101 -12.36 -11.93 13.37
C ALA A 101 -11.38 -11.35 14.42
N CYS A 102 -11.63 -10.13 14.88
CA CYS A 102 -10.81 -9.46 15.89
C CYS A 102 -11.51 -9.49 17.24
N SER A 103 -10.71 -9.67 18.28
CA SER A 103 -11.16 -9.69 19.66
C SER A 103 -10.34 -8.71 20.50
N GLY A 104 -10.94 -8.21 21.58
CA GLY A 104 -10.32 -7.16 22.38
C GLY A 104 -10.17 -5.82 21.63
N GLY A 105 -9.65 -4.81 22.33
CA GLY A 105 -9.51 -3.45 21.81
C GLY A 105 -10.86 -2.74 21.61
N THR A 106 -10.80 -1.55 21.00
CA THR A 106 -11.99 -0.81 20.57
C THR A 106 -11.99 -0.71 19.06
N VAL A 107 -13.13 -1.00 18.44
CA VAL A 107 -13.34 -0.89 16.98
C VAL A 107 -14.54 -0.01 16.73
N SER A 108 -14.41 0.91 15.78
CA SER A 108 -15.51 1.70 15.26
C SER A 108 -15.41 1.79 13.75
N VAL A 109 -16.54 1.57 13.07
CA VAL A 109 -16.67 1.67 11.63
C VAL A 109 -17.93 2.47 11.36
N THR A 110 -17.87 3.45 10.44
CA THR A 110 -19.06 4.17 10.00
C THR A 110 -20.17 3.20 9.58
N PRO A 111 -21.40 3.30 10.14
CA PRO A 111 -22.48 2.36 9.83
C PRO A 111 -22.81 2.29 8.35
N ASN A 112 -23.15 1.09 7.83
CA ASN A 112 -23.48 0.84 6.43
C ASN A 112 -22.36 1.24 5.44
N LEU A 113 -21.11 1.30 5.89
CA LEU A 113 -19.96 1.45 5.02
C LEU A 113 -19.87 0.22 4.11
N LYS A 114 -19.66 0.45 2.81
CA LYS A 114 -19.27 -0.57 1.86
C LYS A 114 -17.91 -0.22 1.30
N TYR A 115 -17.02 -1.19 1.19
CA TYR A 115 -15.66 -0.96 0.75
C TYR A 115 -15.17 -2.06 -0.18
N THR A 116 -14.14 -1.74 -0.96
CA THR A 116 -13.32 -2.75 -1.65
C THR A 116 -11.90 -2.23 -1.78
N ALA A 117 -10.92 -3.12 -1.91
CA ALA A 117 -9.51 -2.73 -1.92
C ALA A 117 -8.72 -3.35 -3.07
N ILE A 118 -7.79 -2.57 -3.61
CA ILE A 118 -6.74 -3.03 -4.53
C ILE A 118 -5.40 -2.89 -3.80
N SER A 119 -4.77 -4.02 -3.52
CA SER A 119 -3.41 -4.07 -2.93
C SER A 119 -2.34 -4.47 -3.92
N GLY A 120 -2.72 -5.25 -4.93
CA GLY A 120 -1.80 -5.79 -5.90
C GLY A 120 -2.38 -5.76 -7.31
N LEU A 121 -1.46 -5.81 -8.27
CA LEU A 121 -1.72 -5.74 -9.70
C LEU A 121 -0.95 -6.84 -10.42
N PHE A 122 -1.40 -7.19 -11.61
CA PHE A 122 -0.83 -8.28 -12.41
C PHE A 122 -0.34 -7.77 -13.75
N LEU A 123 0.79 -8.29 -14.24
CA LEU A 123 1.20 -8.09 -15.63
C LEU A 123 0.48 -9.11 -16.52
N ALA A 124 0.05 -8.72 -17.71
CA ALA A 124 -0.67 -9.61 -18.62
C ALA A 124 0.21 -10.77 -19.11
N SER A 125 1.50 -10.50 -19.35
CA SER A 125 2.50 -11.53 -19.64
C SER A 125 2.75 -12.52 -18.50
N GLN A 126 2.39 -12.15 -17.27
CA GLN A 126 2.74 -12.88 -16.04
C GLN A 126 1.59 -12.74 -15.03
N VAL A 127 0.68 -13.71 -15.05
CA VAL A 127 -0.39 -13.80 -14.03
C VAL A 127 0.19 -13.99 -12.61
N LYS A 128 1.45 -14.42 -12.50
CA LYS A 128 2.25 -14.42 -11.27
C LYS A 128 3.70 -14.01 -11.57
N PRO A 129 4.38 -13.28 -10.67
CA PRO A 129 3.90 -12.85 -9.35
C PRO A 129 2.95 -11.64 -9.42
N GLU A 130 2.20 -11.44 -8.33
CA GLU A 130 1.44 -10.19 -8.11
C GLU A 130 2.41 -9.09 -7.66
N TYR A 131 2.19 -7.87 -8.15
CA TYR A 131 3.01 -6.71 -7.84
C TYR A 131 2.31 -5.84 -6.79
N PHE A 132 3.07 -5.39 -5.80
CA PHE A 132 2.61 -4.56 -4.68
C PHE A 132 3.41 -3.27 -4.58
N ASN A 133 2.81 -2.24 -3.98
CA ASN A 133 3.48 -0.99 -3.73
C ASN A 133 4.13 -0.94 -2.35
N TYR A 134 5.33 -1.53 -2.21
CA TYR A 134 6.11 -1.42 -0.97
C TYR A 134 6.81 -0.07 -0.87
N SER A 135 6.56 0.68 0.21
CA SER A 135 7.30 1.90 0.56
C SER A 135 8.50 1.60 1.47
N ALA A 136 8.47 0.50 2.22
CA ALA A 136 9.59 -0.02 2.99
C ALA A 136 9.52 -1.55 3.12
N TYR A 137 10.66 -2.24 3.11
CA TYR A 137 10.73 -3.69 3.33
C TYR A 137 12.06 -4.06 4.00
N SER A 138 12.01 -4.71 5.16
CA SER A 138 13.16 -5.22 5.88
C SER A 138 12.78 -6.43 6.75
N GLY A 139 13.16 -7.63 6.33
CA GLY A 139 12.82 -8.87 7.02
C GLY A 139 11.30 -9.06 7.11
N THR A 140 10.77 -9.19 8.32
CA THR A 140 9.33 -9.34 8.57
C THR A 140 8.57 -8.00 8.60
N ASN A 141 9.28 -6.87 8.63
CA ASN A 141 8.68 -5.54 8.66
C ASN A 141 8.50 -5.03 7.23
N PHE A 142 7.31 -4.56 6.91
CA PHE A 142 7.08 -3.91 5.63
C PHE A 142 5.99 -2.85 5.72
N THR A 143 6.10 -1.88 4.84
CA THR A 143 5.07 -0.87 4.62
C THR A 143 4.65 -0.93 3.17
N TYR A 144 3.34 -1.00 2.93
CA TYR A 144 2.77 -1.00 1.58
C TYR A 144 1.52 -0.14 1.51
N ARG A 145 1.17 0.29 0.30
CA ARG A 145 -0.04 1.07 0.03
C ARG A 145 -1.08 0.23 -0.68
N THR A 146 -2.33 0.52 -0.36
CA THR A 146 -3.50 -0.04 -1.04
C THR A 146 -4.47 1.07 -1.39
N TRP A 147 -5.33 0.79 -2.37
CA TRP A 147 -6.35 1.70 -2.84
C TRP A 147 -7.70 1.19 -2.36
N TRP A 148 -8.32 1.95 -1.47
CA TRP A 148 -9.60 1.62 -0.86
C TRP A 148 -10.70 2.45 -1.47
N PHE A 149 -11.63 1.78 -2.14
CA PHE A 149 -12.91 2.38 -2.45
C PHE A 149 -13.81 2.36 -1.22
N VAL A 150 -14.50 3.46 -0.93
CA VAL A 150 -15.62 3.51 0.01
C VAL A 150 -16.84 4.18 -0.63
N ASN A 151 -18.03 3.65 -0.34
CA ASN A 151 -19.27 4.17 -0.92
C ASN A 151 -19.75 5.50 -0.33
N LYS A 152 -19.11 5.99 0.75
CA LYS A 152 -19.40 7.27 1.41
C LYS A 152 -18.21 7.71 2.26
N ASP A 153 -18.23 8.97 2.67
CA ASP A 153 -17.30 9.50 3.68
C ASP A 153 -17.40 8.64 4.95
N ALA A 154 -16.25 8.24 5.48
CA ALA A 154 -16.17 7.27 6.56
C ALA A 154 -14.99 7.49 7.49
N THR A 155 -15.18 7.09 8.73
CA THR A 155 -14.12 6.94 9.72
C THR A 155 -14.06 5.47 10.14
N VAL A 156 -12.85 4.93 10.16
CA VAL A 156 -12.56 3.57 10.62
C VAL A 156 -11.46 3.65 11.66
N THR A 157 -11.78 3.29 12.90
CA THR A 157 -10.82 3.27 13.99
C THR A 157 -10.73 1.90 14.62
N SER A 158 -9.51 1.48 14.93
CA SER A 158 -9.24 0.32 15.77
C SER A 158 -8.09 0.66 16.71
N ASN A 159 -8.18 0.29 17.97
CA ASN A 159 -7.10 0.46 18.93
C ASN A 159 -6.74 -0.88 19.57
N GLY A 160 -5.68 -1.50 19.05
CA GLY A 160 -5.11 -2.73 19.59
C GLY A 160 -6.01 -3.96 19.49
N ALA A 161 -6.95 -4.00 18.53
CA ALA A 161 -7.80 -5.16 18.31
C ALA A 161 -6.95 -6.34 17.85
N ASP A 162 -7.06 -7.49 18.51
CA ASP A 162 -6.25 -8.68 18.23
C ASP A 162 -6.99 -9.60 17.26
N CYS A 163 -6.46 -9.74 16.07
CA CYS A 163 -7.12 -10.44 14.97
C CYS A 163 -6.45 -11.79 14.74
N ALA A 164 -7.26 -12.83 14.75
CA ALA A 164 -6.84 -14.23 14.59
C ALA A 164 -7.68 -14.90 13.48
N GLY A 165 -7.73 -14.27 12.31
CA GLY A 165 -8.56 -14.68 11.18
C GLY A 165 -7.77 -15.02 9.91
N GLU A 166 -8.49 -15.38 8.84
CA GLU A 166 -7.91 -15.68 7.53
C GLU A 166 -7.25 -14.43 6.92
N GLY A 167 -5.99 -14.21 7.30
CA GLY A 167 -5.08 -13.24 6.71
C GLY A 167 -4.46 -12.25 7.67
N VAL A 168 -5.20 -11.74 8.65
CA VAL A 168 -4.58 -10.94 9.71
C VAL A 168 -4.30 -11.87 10.88
N LEU A 169 -3.02 -12.01 11.21
CA LEU A 169 -2.60 -12.57 12.48
C LEU A 169 -1.85 -11.47 13.24
N GLY A 170 -2.47 -10.91 14.27
CA GLY A 170 -1.84 -9.92 15.15
C GLY A 170 -2.73 -8.71 15.46
N LYS A 171 -2.12 -7.74 16.15
CA LYS A 171 -2.82 -6.56 16.65
C LYS A 171 -2.98 -5.51 15.57
N ILE A 172 -4.17 -4.95 15.44
CA ILE A 172 -4.45 -3.88 14.48
C ILE A 172 -4.73 -2.59 15.22
N THR A 173 -4.07 -1.53 14.77
CA THR A 173 -4.41 -0.15 15.06
C THR A 173 -4.76 0.52 13.75
N ALA A 174 -5.92 1.15 13.69
CA ALA A 174 -6.37 1.88 12.51
C ALA A 174 -6.88 3.25 12.92
N ASN A 175 -6.52 4.26 12.15
CA ASN A 175 -7.11 5.59 12.24
C ASN A 175 -7.27 6.15 10.83
N LEU A 176 -8.38 5.76 10.19
CA LEU A 176 -8.68 6.11 8.82
C LEU A 176 -9.78 7.15 8.79
N ASN A 177 -9.53 8.22 8.05
CA ASN A 177 -10.56 9.13 7.55
C ASN A 177 -10.57 8.96 6.03
N LEU A 178 -11.73 8.62 5.46
CA LEU A 178 -11.88 8.25 4.07
C LEU A 178 -12.96 9.12 3.43
N LYS A 179 -12.75 9.51 2.18
CA LYS A 179 -13.74 10.19 1.35
C LYS A 179 -14.45 9.21 0.43
N GLN A 180 -15.72 9.47 0.13
CA GLN A 180 -16.46 8.71 -0.88
C GLN A 180 -15.65 8.60 -2.18
N GLY A 181 -15.38 7.39 -2.65
CA GLY A 181 -14.46 7.14 -3.76
C GLY A 181 -13.21 6.36 -3.34
N TRP A 182 -12.18 6.40 -4.18
CA TRP A 182 -10.91 5.72 -3.92
C TRP A 182 -10.00 6.57 -3.05
N ASN A 183 -9.39 5.96 -2.05
CA ASN A 183 -8.48 6.55 -1.09
C ASN A 183 -7.19 5.72 -1.07
N ILE A 184 -6.07 6.33 -0.69
CA ILE A 184 -4.83 5.58 -0.44
C ILE A 184 -4.74 5.29 1.04
N VAL A 185 -4.58 4.01 1.38
CA VAL A 185 -4.35 3.55 2.75
C VAL A 185 -3.00 2.88 2.82
N GLU A 186 -2.16 3.33 3.76
CA GLU A 186 -0.87 2.72 4.04
C GLU A 186 -0.97 1.76 5.21
N TYR A 187 -0.32 0.63 5.03
CA TYR A 187 -0.25 -0.49 5.94
C TYR A 187 1.19 -0.66 6.36
N ALA A 188 1.48 -0.41 7.63
CA ALA A 188 2.75 -0.75 8.23
C ALA A 188 2.58 -2.02 9.06
N ARG A 189 3.27 -3.10 8.69
CA ARG A 189 3.38 -4.31 9.49
C ARG A 189 4.73 -4.29 10.20
N THR A 190 4.69 -4.47 11.51
CA THR A 190 5.88 -4.64 12.36
C THR A 190 5.79 -5.91 13.18
N GLY A 191 6.94 -6.43 13.60
CA GLY A 191 7.02 -7.58 14.50
C GLY A 191 7.47 -8.85 13.80
N ASN A 192 7.23 -9.99 14.43
CA ASN A 192 7.69 -11.30 13.96
C ASN A 192 6.61 -12.37 14.15
N SER A 193 6.94 -13.63 13.88
CA SER A 193 6.03 -14.77 13.97
C SER A 193 5.36 -14.95 15.34
N SER A 194 5.91 -14.36 16.41
CA SER A 194 5.36 -14.41 17.77
C SER A 194 4.37 -13.28 18.08
N GLY A 195 4.23 -12.29 17.20
CA GLY A 195 3.31 -11.17 17.38
C GLY A 195 3.52 -10.08 16.33
N PHE A 196 2.65 -10.04 15.34
CA PHE A 196 2.60 -8.92 14.39
C PHE A 196 1.73 -7.79 14.93
N ALA A 197 2.07 -6.58 14.53
CA ALA A 197 1.24 -5.40 14.69
C ALA A 197 1.06 -4.71 13.32
N TYR A 198 -0.16 -4.26 13.05
CA TYR A 198 -0.54 -3.56 11.84
C TYR A 198 -1.01 -2.16 12.20
N ASN A 199 -0.44 -1.16 11.54
CA ASN A 199 -0.90 0.22 11.61
C ASN A 199 -1.46 0.65 10.26
N LEU A 200 -2.72 1.09 10.25
CA LEU A 200 -3.43 1.57 9.07
C LEU A 200 -3.66 3.07 9.18
N SER A 201 -3.23 3.80 8.15
CA SER A 201 -3.39 5.25 8.07
C SER A 201 -3.82 5.70 6.67
N SER A 202 -4.64 6.75 6.63
CA SER A 202 -4.98 7.44 5.37
C SER A 202 -3.78 8.25 4.88
N VAL A 203 -3.51 8.19 3.58
CA VAL A 203 -2.39 8.90 2.95
C VAL A 203 -2.90 9.85 1.88
N ALA A 204 -2.34 11.06 1.85
CA ALA A 204 -2.58 11.97 0.75
C ALA A 204 -1.94 11.43 -0.54
N PRO A 205 -2.60 11.54 -1.70
CA PRO A 205 -1.99 11.22 -2.97
C PRO A 205 -0.75 12.08 -3.19
N ASN A 206 0.29 11.47 -3.72
CA ASN A 206 1.43 12.19 -4.25
C ASN A 206 1.39 12.12 -5.78
N ASN A 207 1.91 13.16 -6.44
CA ASN A 207 1.98 13.20 -7.90
C ASN A 207 3.15 12.37 -8.46
N SER A 208 3.79 11.56 -7.61
CA SER A 208 4.97 10.77 -7.98
C SER A 208 4.56 9.34 -8.32
N ARG A 209 5.16 8.78 -9.37
CA ARG A 209 4.98 7.34 -9.67
C ARG A 209 5.61 6.52 -8.56
N MET A 210 4.85 5.59 -8.01
CA MET A 210 5.33 4.74 -6.93
C MET A 210 5.91 3.43 -7.49
N SER A 211 6.89 2.84 -6.81
CA SER A 211 7.51 1.58 -7.27
C SER A 211 6.60 0.38 -6.97
N TRP A 212 6.34 -0.44 -7.99
CA TRP A 212 5.56 -1.67 -7.87
C TRP A 212 6.48 -2.86 -8.05
N ARG A 213 6.55 -3.72 -7.04
CA ARG A 213 7.52 -4.82 -6.97
C ARG A 213 6.81 -6.15 -6.79
N PRO A 214 7.36 -7.24 -7.34
CA PRO A 214 6.82 -8.56 -7.06
C PRO A 214 6.87 -8.82 -5.55
N ASN A 215 5.94 -9.63 -5.05
CA ASN A 215 5.98 -10.06 -3.66
C ASN A 215 7.38 -10.67 -3.36
N PRO A 216 8.14 -10.13 -2.39
CA PRO A 216 9.52 -10.52 -2.14
C PRO A 216 9.70 -12.00 -1.77
N ASN A 217 8.62 -12.69 -1.38
CA ASN A 217 8.67 -14.12 -1.05
C ASN A 217 8.34 -15.04 -2.23
N THR A 218 8.07 -14.50 -3.43
CA THR A 218 7.78 -15.32 -4.63
C THR A 218 9.03 -15.68 -5.45
N ASP A 219 10.21 -15.17 -5.08
CA ASP A 219 11.50 -15.54 -5.69
C ASP A 219 12.01 -16.90 -5.16
N GLY A 220 11.38 -17.98 -5.64
CA GLY A 220 11.98 -19.29 -5.99
C GLY A 220 12.88 -20.08 -5.01
N SER A 221 13.25 -19.57 -3.84
CA SER A 221 14.27 -20.17 -2.94
C SER A 221 13.75 -20.53 -1.55
N GLN A 222 12.47 -20.23 -1.25
CA GLN A 222 11.79 -20.75 -0.06
C GLN A 222 10.47 -21.40 -0.45
N SER A 223 10.61 -22.50 -1.20
CA SER A 223 9.61 -23.57 -1.23
C SER A 223 9.44 -24.08 0.19
N LEU A 224 8.41 -23.61 0.90
CA LEU A 224 7.52 -24.35 1.81
C LEU A 224 6.54 -23.33 2.44
N SER A 225 5.23 -23.46 2.13
CA SER A 225 4.04 -22.81 2.76
C SER A 225 3.43 -21.49 2.20
N LEU A 226 3.77 -21.04 0.99
CA LEU A 226 3.42 -19.69 0.51
C LEU A 226 2.02 -19.47 -0.11
N GLY A 227 1.11 -20.45 -0.09
CA GLY A 227 -0.31 -20.18 -0.30
C GLY A 227 -0.90 -19.22 0.75
N SER A 228 -0.20 -19.06 1.89
CA SER A 228 -0.61 -18.30 3.07
C SER A 228 0.01 -16.90 3.22
N GLN A 229 0.88 -16.43 2.30
CA GLN A 229 1.64 -15.18 2.49
C GLN A 229 1.31 -14.03 1.52
N SER A 230 0.72 -14.30 0.35
CA SER A 230 -0.04 -13.26 -0.38
C SER A 230 -1.22 -12.75 0.47
N ILE A 231 -1.74 -13.63 1.32
CA ILE A 231 -2.76 -13.38 2.33
C ILE A 231 -2.25 -12.41 3.43
N GLN A 232 -0.95 -12.40 3.75
CA GLN A 232 -0.35 -11.49 4.73
C GLN A 232 -0.09 -10.07 4.20
N ALA A 233 -0.03 -9.90 2.88
CA ALA A 233 0.16 -8.60 2.23
C ALA A 233 -1.17 -7.88 1.93
N ASN A 234 -2.32 -8.54 2.10
CA ASN A 234 -3.61 -7.86 2.18
C ASN A 234 -4.65 -8.79 2.81
N PRO A 235 -4.80 -8.75 4.12
CA PRO A 235 -5.77 -9.62 4.77
C PRO A 235 -7.22 -9.15 4.61
N TRP A 236 -7.46 -7.98 4.01
CA TRP A 236 -8.78 -7.44 3.69
C TRP A 236 -9.19 -7.63 2.22
N SER A 237 -8.30 -8.07 1.31
CA SER A 237 -8.73 -8.51 -0.03
C SER A 237 -9.47 -9.85 0.01
N LEU A 238 -9.37 -10.59 1.11
CA LEU A 238 -9.98 -11.91 1.28
C LEU A 238 -11.32 -11.88 2.02
N VAL A 239 -11.65 -10.76 2.68
CA VAL A 239 -12.92 -10.62 3.39
C VAL A 239 -14.03 -10.43 2.37
N ARG A 240 -14.81 -11.49 2.14
CA ARG A 240 -16.06 -11.51 1.37
C ARG A 240 -17.23 -11.69 2.33
#